data_AF-I1DX77-F1
#
_entry.id   AF-I1DX77-F1
#
_cell.length_a   1.000
_cell.length_b   1.000
_cell.length_c   1.000
_cell.angle_alpha   90.00
_cell.angle_beta   90.00
_cell.angle_gamma   90.00
#
_symmetry.space_group_name_H-M   'P 1'
#
loop_
_entity.id
_entity.type
_entity.pdbx_description
1 polymer ?
#
loop_
_entity_poly.entity_id
_entity_poly.type
_entity_poly.pdbx_seq_one_letter_code
_entity_poly.pdbx_strand_id
1 'polypeptide(L)'
;MRMLFAMFSALWLSALQASPVVLVDGFEQETDYWRQLGDCKALLGIPRSGELSLRCQAGSSVLFSKQALSEMGVLELWARPDSVATSYRIQVLVAEQPSLNALWQPVALIEHNGGDTSYQAHRVSIDEPAKRYLRLDIEAVNGAVDIDDLQVERILLATALQKNEQRIVSGILDKLRADQNIALQAESFRTLGANYATQLDLQRQYLEYANALHSGIALALAGSERNKMSNPMAYASFRSIINDTKRVTTPLQQARLNSMLKPFGDLVTATLNVVSAGTYSAFAEPFKSFLASSFDKSNYSDAGLSRSDRKFAEQNGLKIYQDAERFLAELEKELSQVAALDHDLLQIQKSIDVFRRALDKQLRDTLQHASLAHSQETISRALSKDEQVREALKAEVAGNIRLKANSYLDEGNNTELVRFVLKTSEQLEQTQSYKDQFNQIASAMLTYYDKFERSVNSNQNPFTEPADKQIWENHAQKARNYLQQSKESFNKAYL
;
A
#
# COMPACT_ATOMS: atom_id res chain seq x y z
N MET A 1 23.66 -30.73 50.97
CA MET A 1 23.36 -31.26 49.61
C MET A 1 22.19 -32.21 49.74
N ARG A 2 21.06 -32.13 49.04
CA ARG A 2 20.44 -31.16 48.15
C ARG A 2 18.94 -31.43 48.34
N MET A 3 18.28 -30.61 49.17
CA MET A 3 16.84 -30.39 49.10
C MET A 3 16.67 -29.20 48.15
N LEU A 4 16.30 -29.46 46.90
CA LEU A 4 15.89 -28.48 45.91
C LEU A 4 15.59 -29.28 44.64
N PHE A 5 14.31 -29.34 44.26
CA PHE A 5 13.73 -29.57 42.92
C PHE A 5 12.32 -30.16 43.10
N ALA A 6 11.48 -29.41 43.81
CA ALA A 6 10.03 -29.51 43.76
C ALA A 6 9.48 -28.17 43.25
N MET A 7 9.82 -27.85 42.00
CA MET A 7 9.24 -26.80 41.16
C MET A 7 9.61 -27.19 39.73
N PHE A 8 8.72 -26.91 38.77
CA PHE A 8 8.76 -27.28 37.35
C PHE A 8 8.07 -28.59 36.95
N SER A 9 6.77 -28.63 37.20
CA SER A 9 5.83 -29.30 36.29
C SER A 9 4.62 -28.39 36.04
N ALA A 10 4.90 -27.16 35.63
CA ALA A 10 3.99 -26.30 34.87
C ALA A 10 4.65 -26.12 33.50
N LEU A 11 4.53 -27.17 32.68
CA LEU A 11 5.11 -27.22 31.35
C LEU A 11 3.97 -27.08 30.32
N TRP A 12 3.90 -25.88 29.75
CA TRP A 12 3.50 -25.57 28.37
C TRP A 12 2.08 -25.94 27.94
N LEU A 13 1.11 -25.09 28.32
CA LEU A 13 0.12 -24.65 27.34
C LEU A 13 0.82 -23.61 26.46
N SER A 14 1.44 -24.09 25.38
CA SER A 14 1.70 -23.24 24.22
C SER A 14 0.33 -22.72 23.78
N ALA A 15 0.06 -21.43 23.97
CA ALA A 15 -0.97 -20.78 23.18
C ALA A 15 -0.60 -21.04 21.71
N LEU A 16 -1.33 -21.92 21.04
CA LEU A 16 -1.31 -22.03 19.60
C LEU A 16 -1.60 -20.63 19.08
N GLN A 17 -0.56 -19.91 18.66
CA GLN A 17 -0.72 -18.75 17.80
C GLN A 17 -1.43 -19.30 16.55
N ALA A 18 -2.74 -19.06 16.47
CA ALA A 18 -3.49 -19.38 15.28
C ALA A 18 -2.81 -18.68 14.10
N SER A 19 -2.65 -19.41 12.99
CA SER A 19 -2.11 -18.85 11.75
C SER A 19 -2.85 -17.54 11.44
N PRO A 20 -2.13 -16.44 11.12
CA PRO A 20 -2.77 -15.18 10.75
C PRO A 20 -3.57 -15.30 9.45
N VAL A 21 -3.33 -16.35 8.66
CA VAL A 21 -3.99 -16.57 7.38
C VAL A 21 -5.01 -17.69 7.48
N VAL A 22 -6.26 -17.37 7.14
CA VAL A 22 -7.46 -18.22 7.12
C VAL A 22 -7.53 -19.02 5.82
N LEU A 23 -7.08 -18.42 4.72
CA LEU A 23 -7.07 -19.02 3.39
C LEU A 23 -5.91 -18.44 2.56
N VAL A 24 -5.23 -19.29 1.79
CA VAL A 24 -4.27 -18.88 0.74
C VAL A 24 -4.48 -19.79 -0.46
N ASP A 25 -4.57 -19.20 -1.66
CA ASP A 25 -4.54 -19.92 -2.91
C ASP A 25 -3.83 -19.08 -4.00
N GLY A 26 -2.74 -19.63 -4.53
CA GLY A 26 -2.01 -19.10 -5.70
C GLY A 26 -2.28 -19.88 -6.98
N PHE A 27 -3.27 -20.78 -7.00
CA PHE A 27 -3.68 -21.57 -8.17
C PHE A 27 -2.62 -22.52 -8.75
N GLU A 28 -1.54 -22.79 -7.99
CA GLU A 28 -0.42 -23.68 -8.37
C GLU A 28 -0.79 -25.16 -8.44
N GLN A 29 -1.88 -25.55 -7.78
CA GLN A 29 -2.43 -26.91 -7.82
C GLN A 29 -3.84 -26.82 -8.41
N GLU A 30 -4.36 -27.90 -9.00
CA GLU A 30 -5.81 -28.01 -9.21
C GLU A 30 -6.46 -28.00 -7.82
N THR A 31 -6.77 -26.80 -7.34
CA THR A 31 -7.25 -26.64 -5.99
C THR A 31 -8.69 -27.12 -5.94
N ASP A 32 -8.88 -28.24 -5.24
CA ASP A 32 -10.19 -28.81 -4.95
C ASP A 32 -11.04 -27.87 -4.06
N TYR A 33 -10.53 -26.67 -3.75
CA TYR A 33 -11.14 -25.65 -2.94
C TYR A 33 -12.21 -24.84 -3.68
N TRP A 34 -12.04 -24.58 -4.98
CA TRP A 34 -12.96 -23.74 -5.73
C TRP A 34 -13.91 -24.55 -6.61
N ARG A 35 -15.17 -24.12 -6.67
CA ARG A 35 -16.06 -24.45 -7.77
C ARG A 35 -16.07 -23.28 -8.72
N GLN A 36 -15.89 -23.59 -9.99
CA GLN A 36 -15.77 -22.59 -11.03
C GLN A 36 -16.86 -22.80 -12.08
N LEU A 37 -17.44 -21.70 -12.56
CA LEU A 37 -18.36 -21.65 -13.68
C LEU A 37 -17.91 -20.54 -14.64
N GLY A 38 -18.03 -20.78 -15.93
CA GLY A 38 -17.48 -19.89 -16.96
C GLY A 38 -16.03 -20.21 -17.31
N ASP A 39 -15.39 -19.30 -18.03
CA ASP A 39 -14.13 -19.52 -18.75
C ASP A 39 -12.89 -18.99 -18.01
N CYS A 40 -12.83 -19.18 -16.69
CA CYS A 40 -11.56 -19.06 -15.96
C CYS A 40 -10.75 -20.37 -16.08
N LYS A 41 -9.43 -20.31 -16.20
CA LYS A 41 -8.59 -21.51 -16.10
C LYS A 41 -7.28 -21.12 -15.43
N ALA A 42 -6.79 -21.98 -14.54
CA ALA A 42 -5.41 -21.88 -14.10
C ALA A 42 -4.53 -22.17 -15.32
N LEU A 43 -3.80 -21.15 -15.78
CA LEU A 43 -2.97 -21.24 -16.98
C LEU A 43 -1.54 -20.84 -16.63
N LEU A 44 -0.60 -21.52 -17.29
CA LEU A 44 0.77 -21.04 -17.45
C LEU A 44 0.70 -19.69 -18.17
N GLY A 45 1.11 -18.65 -17.47
CA GLY A 45 0.94 -17.27 -17.91
C GLY A 45 2.07 -16.39 -17.41
N ILE A 46 1.73 -15.15 -17.06
CA ILE A 46 2.64 -14.26 -16.34
C ILE A 46 2.07 -14.19 -14.92
N PRO A 47 2.34 -15.18 -14.05
CA PRO A 47 1.85 -15.16 -12.70
C PRO A 47 2.42 -13.98 -11.93
N ARG A 48 1.75 -13.57 -10.85
CA ARG A 48 2.35 -12.68 -9.87
C ARG A 48 3.36 -13.44 -9.03
N SER A 49 2.99 -14.62 -8.54
CA SER A 49 3.86 -15.50 -7.76
C SER A 49 3.71 -16.96 -8.24
N GLY A 50 4.74 -17.79 -8.09
CA GLY A 50 4.68 -19.19 -8.57
C GLY A 50 4.76 -19.33 -10.10
N GLU A 51 4.04 -20.31 -10.65
CA GLU A 51 4.04 -20.69 -12.07
C GLU A 51 2.68 -20.46 -12.76
N LEU A 52 1.57 -20.45 -12.00
CA LEU A 52 0.20 -20.40 -12.53
C LEU A 52 -0.54 -19.15 -12.07
N SER A 53 -1.53 -18.74 -12.86
CA SER A 53 -2.51 -17.74 -12.43
C SER A 53 -3.89 -18.09 -13.00
N LEU A 54 -4.96 -17.64 -12.33
CA LEU A 54 -6.31 -17.87 -12.80
C LEU A 54 -6.67 -16.84 -13.87
N ARG A 55 -6.65 -17.24 -15.13
CA ARG A 55 -7.03 -16.37 -16.25
C ARG A 55 -8.50 -16.53 -16.60
N CYS A 56 -9.27 -15.45 -16.44
CA CYS A 56 -10.68 -15.35 -16.79
C CYS A 56 -10.85 -14.60 -18.12
N GLN A 57 -11.44 -15.26 -19.11
CA GLN A 57 -11.72 -14.65 -20.42
C GLN A 57 -12.84 -13.59 -20.33
N ALA A 58 -12.99 -12.80 -21.39
CA ALA A 58 -14.06 -11.82 -21.51
C ALA A 58 -15.44 -12.46 -21.32
N GLY A 59 -16.30 -11.79 -20.56
CA GLY A 59 -17.60 -12.31 -20.13
C GLY A 59 -17.69 -12.46 -18.61
N SER A 60 -18.68 -13.23 -18.15
CA SER A 60 -18.93 -13.46 -16.73
C SER A 60 -18.46 -14.85 -16.31
N SER A 61 -17.65 -14.89 -15.27
CA SER A 61 -17.20 -16.11 -14.62
C SER A 61 -17.48 -16.05 -13.13
N VAL A 62 -17.67 -17.21 -12.51
CA VAL A 62 -17.99 -17.33 -11.08
C VAL A 62 -17.04 -18.30 -10.45
N LEU A 63 -16.43 -17.89 -9.34
CA LEU A 63 -15.60 -18.73 -8.47
C LEU A 63 -16.25 -18.75 -7.09
N PHE A 64 -16.55 -19.91 -6.52
CA PHE A 64 -17.05 -19.98 -5.14
C PHE A 64 -16.43 -21.11 -4.33
N SER A 65 -16.19 -20.85 -3.05
CA SER A 65 -15.47 -21.75 -2.17
C SER A 65 -16.30 -23.01 -1.86
N LYS A 66 -15.65 -24.18 -1.83
CA LYS A 66 -16.22 -25.45 -1.38
C LYS A 66 -16.19 -25.58 0.14
N GLN A 67 -15.34 -24.82 0.81
CA GLN A 67 -15.21 -24.79 2.27
C GLN A 67 -15.59 -23.41 2.80
N ALA A 68 -16.13 -23.39 4.00
CA ALA A 68 -16.49 -22.15 4.67
C ALA A 68 -15.26 -21.50 5.30
N LEU A 69 -15.22 -20.17 5.30
CA LEU A 69 -14.25 -19.40 6.06
C LEU A 69 -14.45 -19.69 7.55
N SER A 70 -13.39 -20.10 8.24
CA SER A 70 -13.47 -20.43 9.66
C SER A 70 -13.74 -19.18 10.50
N GLU A 71 -13.36 -17.99 10.03
CA GLU A 71 -13.34 -16.73 10.78
C GLU A 71 -13.51 -15.50 9.88
N MET A 72 -13.77 -14.35 10.50
CA MET A 72 -13.76 -13.04 9.85
C MET A 72 -12.35 -12.68 9.38
N GLY A 73 -12.25 -11.97 8.25
CA GLY A 73 -10.95 -11.63 7.70
C GLY A 73 -10.95 -10.55 6.62
N VAL A 74 -9.76 -10.11 6.21
CA VAL A 74 -9.55 -9.29 5.01
C VAL A 74 -9.23 -10.24 3.87
N LEU A 75 -10.06 -10.23 2.83
CA LEU A 75 -9.72 -10.80 1.53
C LEU A 75 -8.71 -9.88 0.85
N GLU A 76 -7.56 -10.41 0.46
CA GLU A 76 -6.65 -9.81 -0.50
C GLU A 76 -6.65 -10.68 -1.76
N LEU A 77 -6.75 -10.04 -2.92
CA LEU A 77 -6.60 -10.71 -4.22
C LEU A 77 -5.83 -9.79 -5.15
N TRP A 78 -5.08 -10.38 -6.07
CA TRP A 78 -4.33 -9.65 -7.07
C TRP A 78 -4.96 -9.84 -8.44
N ALA A 79 -5.21 -8.74 -9.13
CA ALA A 79 -5.81 -8.78 -10.45
C ALA A 79 -4.98 -7.98 -11.46
N ARG A 80 -4.81 -8.54 -12.66
CA ARG A 80 -4.13 -7.91 -13.77
C ARG A 80 -5.00 -7.97 -15.03
N PRO A 81 -5.29 -6.83 -15.66
CA PRO A 81 -5.93 -6.83 -16.97
C PRO A 81 -4.93 -7.17 -18.08
N ASP A 82 -5.38 -7.92 -19.10
CA ASP A 82 -4.55 -8.36 -20.23
C ASP A 82 -4.08 -7.21 -21.15
N SER A 83 -4.83 -6.10 -21.17
CA SER A 83 -4.52 -4.94 -22.01
C SER A 83 -4.98 -3.63 -21.35
N VAL A 84 -4.47 -2.50 -21.83
CA VAL A 84 -4.88 -1.16 -21.37
C VAL A 84 -6.36 -0.86 -21.64
N ALA A 85 -6.99 -1.57 -22.58
CA ALA A 85 -8.41 -1.42 -22.90
C ALA A 85 -9.30 -2.36 -22.08
N THR A 86 -8.70 -3.35 -21.42
CA THR A 86 -9.44 -4.33 -20.63
C THR A 86 -9.94 -3.69 -19.34
N SER A 87 -11.23 -3.86 -19.08
CA SER A 87 -11.86 -3.47 -17.82
C SER A 87 -12.37 -4.71 -17.11
N TYR A 88 -12.37 -4.70 -15.77
CA TYR A 88 -12.95 -5.79 -15.00
C TYR A 88 -13.76 -5.28 -13.81
N ARG A 89 -14.73 -6.10 -13.42
CA ARG A 89 -15.58 -5.91 -12.27
C ARG A 89 -15.63 -7.23 -11.50
N ILE A 90 -15.19 -7.21 -10.24
CA ILE A 90 -15.20 -8.39 -9.36
C ILE A 90 -16.12 -8.07 -8.19
N GLN A 91 -17.26 -8.76 -8.12
CA GLN A 91 -18.18 -8.68 -7.00
C GLN A 91 -17.84 -9.77 -5.99
N VAL A 92 -17.57 -9.35 -4.76
CA VAL A 92 -17.28 -10.25 -3.63
C VAL A 92 -18.57 -10.51 -2.89
N LEU A 93 -18.98 -11.77 -2.80
CA LEU A 93 -20.21 -12.19 -2.13
C LEU A 93 -19.94 -13.28 -1.10
N VAL A 94 -20.83 -13.36 -0.11
CA VAL A 94 -20.78 -14.40 0.92
C VAL A 94 -22.16 -15.02 1.17
N ALA A 95 -22.18 -16.30 1.56
CA ALA A 95 -23.40 -17.02 1.87
C ALA A 95 -23.17 -18.09 2.94
N GLU A 96 -24.24 -18.56 3.58
CA GLU A 96 -24.17 -19.63 4.60
C GLU A 96 -24.06 -21.03 3.98
N GLN A 97 -24.28 -21.18 2.66
CA GLN A 97 -24.24 -22.46 1.96
C GLN A 97 -23.48 -22.34 0.62
N PRO A 98 -22.70 -23.37 0.21
CA PRO A 98 -21.92 -23.36 -1.02
C PRO A 98 -22.77 -23.83 -2.20
N SER A 99 -23.81 -23.06 -2.54
CA SER A 99 -24.74 -23.39 -3.62
C SER A 99 -24.92 -22.20 -4.56
N LEU A 100 -25.10 -22.48 -5.86
CA LEU A 100 -25.43 -21.46 -6.85
C LEU A 100 -26.70 -20.69 -6.50
N ASN A 101 -27.69 -21.40 -5.94
CA ASN A 101 -28.98 -20.85 -5.56
C ASN A 101 -29.00 -20.32 -4.11
N ALA A 102 -27.85 -20.26 -3.43
CA ALA A 102 -27.77 -19.66 -2.11
C ALA A 102 -28.11 -18.17 -2.16
N LEU A 103 -28.56 -17.62 -1.04
CA LEU A 103 -28.81 -16.19 -0.91
C LEU A 103 -27.48 -15.46 -0.69
N TRP A 104 -26.78 -15.19 -1.79
CA TRP A 104 -25.50 -14.49 -1.81
C TRP A 104 -25.67 -13.03 -1.43
N GLN A 105 -24.96 -12.60 -0.39
CA GLN A 105 -24.96 -11.22 0.09
C GLN A 105 -23.71 -10.51 -0.44
N PRO A 106 -23.86 -9.35 -1.12
CA PRO A 106 -22.72 -8.59 -1.61
C PRO A 106 -21.96 -7.96 -0.45
N VAL A 107 -20.64 -8.14 -0.45
CA VAL A 107 -19.72 -7.55 0.53
C VAL A 107 -19.00 -6.35 -0.07
N ALA A 108 -18.49 -6.49 -1.28
CA ALA A 108 -17.77 -5.43 -1.96
C ALA A 108 -17.83 -5.55 -3.48
N LEU A 109 -17.46 -4.46 -4.13
CA LEU A 109 -17.28 -4.38 -5.57
C LEU A 109 -15.91 -3.80 -5.88
N ILE A 110 -15.12 -4.54 -6.65
CA ILE A 110 -13.82 -4.12 -7.16
C ILE A 110 -14.00 -3.81 -8.64
N GLU A 111 -13.59 -2.61 -9.06
CA GLU A 111 -13.73 -2.16 -10.44
C GLU A 111 -12.40 -1.61 -10.96
N HIS A 112 -12.11 -1.92 -12.22
CA HIS A 112 -10.97 -1.39 -12.95
C HIS A 112 -11.42 -0.98 -14.35
N ASN A 113 -11.20 0.30 -14.70
CA ASN A 113 -11.71 0.92 -15.93
C ASN A 113 -10.64 1.06 -17.03
N GLY A 114 -9.64 0.17 -17.04
CA GLY A 114 -8.52 0.19 -17.99
C GLY A 114 -7.40 1.17 -17.61
N GLY A 115 -6.35 1.19 -18.45
CA GLY A 115 -5.22 2.13 -18.37
C GLY A 115 -3.93 1.60 -17.73
N ASP A 116 -3.98 0.53 -16.93
CA ASP A 116 -2.80 -0.10 -16.31
C ASP A 116 -2.85 -1.61 -16.57
N THR A 117 -1.74 -2.24 -16.96
CA THR A 117 -1.64 -3.69 -17.21
C THR A 117 -0.81 -4.42 -16.16
N SER A 118 -0.47 -3.75 -15.06
CA SER A 118 0.23 -4.36 -13.93
C SER A 118 -0.73 -5.04 -12.96
N TYR A 119 -0.21 -5.95 -12.16
CA TYR A 119 -0.97 -6.54 -11.07
C TYR A 119 -1.27 -5.47 -10.01
N GLN A 120 -2.53 -5.42 -9.60
CA GLN A 120 -3.02 -4.53 -8.56
C GLN A 120 -3.57 -5.37 -7.42
N ALA A 121 -3.14 -5.04 -6.20
CA ALA A 121 -3.70 -5.63 -4.99
C ALA A 121 -5.08 -5.02 -4.73
N HIS A 122 -6.03 -5.84 -4.34
CA HIS A 122 -7.35 -5.41 -3.88
C HIS A 122 -7.64 -6.03 -2.53
N ARG A 123 -8.03 -5.19 -1.57
CA ARG A 123 -8.37 -5.63 -0.22
C ARG A 123 -9.80 -5.30 0.16
N VAL A 124 -10.51 -6.30 0.66
CA VAL A 124 -11.91 -6.24 1.03
C VAL A 124 -12.10 -6.84 2.42
N SER A 125 -12.72 -6.08 3.33
CA SER A 125 -13.09 -6.60 4.64
C SER A 125 -14.29 -7.54 4.53
N ILE A 126 -14.15 -8.77 5.05
CA ILE A 126 -15.24 -9.73 5.21
C ILE A 126 -15.65 -9.72 6.69
N ASP A 127 -16.55 -8.80 7.01
CA ASP A 127 -16.93 -8.45 8.39
C ASP A 127 -18.01 -9.36 9.00
N GLU A 128 -18.24 -10.54 8.44
CA GLU A 128 -19.38 -11.40 8.76
C GLU A 128 -19.01 -12.66 9.56
N PRO A 129 -19.90 -13.16 10.45
CA PRO A 129 -19.56 -14.23 11.38
C PRO A 129 -19.11 -15.49 10.65
N ALA A 130 -18.12 -16.16 11.27
CA ALA A 130 -17.56 -17.46 10.91
C ALA A 130 -18.56 -18.45 10.30
N LYS A 131 -18.08 -19.26 9.34
CA LYS A 131 -18.80 -20.30 8.57
C LYS A 131 -19.59 -19.81 7.34
N ARG A 132 -19.13 -18.76 6.67
CA ARG A 132 -19.66 -18.37 5.35
C ARG A 132 -18.74 -18.81 4.21
N TYR A 133 -19.34 -19.12 3.08
CA TYR A 133 -18.65 -19.43 1.82
C TYR A 133 -18.41 -18.14 1.06
N LEU A 134 -17.29 -18.06 0.35
CA LEU A 134 -16.88 -16.91 -0.44
C LEU A 134 -17.23 -17.15 -1.90
N ARG A 135 -17.71 -16.13 -2.60
CA ARG A 135 -17.94 -16.15 -4.05
C ARG A 135 -17.40 -14.87 -4.68
N LEU A 136 -16.73 -15.04 -5.81
CA LEU A 136 -16.27 -13.98 -6.68
C LEU A 136 -17.03 -14.09 -8.00
N ASP A 137 -17.84 -13.08 -8.31
CA ASP A 137 -18.41 -12.91 -9.63
C ASP A 137 -17.49 -11.98 -10.41
N ILE A 138 -16.82 -12.51 -11.43
CA ILE A 138 -15.78 -11.84 -12.20
C ILE A 138 -16.35 -11.54 -13.59
N GLU A 139 -16.43 -10.26 -13.93
CA GLU A 139 -16.82 -9.78 -15.24
C GLU A 139 -15.64 -9.07 -15.90
N ALA A 140 -15.23 -9.53 -17.07
CA ALA A 140 -14.15 -8.93 -17.85
C ALA A 140 -14.67 -8.45 -19.21
N VAL A 141 -14.28 -7.22 -19.60
CA VAL A 141 -14.69 -6.56 -20.85
C VAL A 141 -13.47 -6.15 -21.65
N ASN A 142 -13.53 -6.31 -22.97
CA ASN A 142 -12.45 -5.97 -23.92
C ASN A 142 -11.12 -6.74 -23.71
N GLY A 143 -11.14 -7.87 -23.02
CA GLY A 143 -9.96 -8.74 -22.84
C GLY A 143 -10.15 -9.71 -21.67
N ALA A 144 -9.05 -10.37 -21.28
CA ALA A 144 -9.00 -11.27 -20.14
C ALA A 144 -8.47 -10.58 -18.87
N VAL A 145 -8.79 -11.11 -17.70
CA VAL A 145 -8.21 -10.72 -16.42
C VAL A 145 -7.51 -11.93 -15.80
N ASP A 146 -6.27 -11.74 -15.35
CA ASP A 146 -5.51 -12.73 -14.61
C ASP A 146 -5.63 -12.42 -13.11
N ILE A 147 -6.05 -13.40 -12.31
CA ILE A 147 -6.20 -13.30 -10.86
C ILE A 147 -5.17 -14.22 -10.20
N ASP A 148 -4.53 -13.75 -9.15
CA ASP A 148 -3.49 -14.49 -8.44
C ASP A 148 -3.44 -14.13 -6.95
N ASP A 149 -2.71 -14.93 -6.17
CA ASP A 149 -2.44 -14.75 -4.74
C ASP A 149 -3.67 -14.35 -3.90
N LEU A 150 -4.73 -15.15 -3.98
CA LEU A 150 -5.94 -14.93 -3.21
C LEU A 150 -5.71 -15.40 -1.78
N GLN A 151 -5.81 -14.49 -0.82
CA GLN A 151 -5.68 -14.81 0.59
C GLN A 151 -6.75 -14.16 1.45
N VAL A 152 -7.12 -14.82 2.55
CA VAL A 152 -7.97 -14.25 3.59
C VAL A 152 -7.18 -14.24 4.89
N GLU A 153 -6.89 -13.04 5.39
CA GLU A 153 -6.14 -12.82 6.64
C GLU A 153 -7.11 -12.55 7.79
N ARG A 154 -6.85 -13.08 8.99
CA ARG A 154 -7.69 -12.86 10.18
C ARG A 154 -7.61 -11.40 10.63
N ILE A 155 -8.75 -10.79 10.95
CA ILE A 155 -8.80 -9.48 11.64
C ILE A 155 -9.00 -9.68 13.15
N LEU A 156 -8.33 -8.86 13.96
CA LEU A 156 -8.48 -8.83 15.42
C LEU A 156 -9.91 -8.44 15.87
N LEU A 157 -10.25 -8.85 17.10
CA LEU A 157 -11.55 -8.86 17.78
C LEU A 157 -12.44 -7.59 17.64
N ALA A 158 -11.87 -6.44 17.30
CA ALA A 158 -12.58 -5.16 17.25
C ALA A 158 -13.63 -5.08 16.11
N THR A 159 -13.50 -5.87 15.05
CA THR A 159 -14.49 -5.91 13.95
C THR A 159 -15.73 -6.74 14.29
N ALA A 160 -15.64 -7.68 15.23
CA ALA A 160 -16.77 -8.51 15.67
C ALA A 160 -17.84 -7.71 16.45
N LEU A 161 -17.50 -6.52 16.97
CA LEU A 161 -18.40 -5.68 17.76
C LEU A 161 -19.51 -5.02 16.91
N GLN A 162 -19.27 -4.81 15.61
CA GLN A 162 -20.11 -4.00 14.72
C GLN A 162 -21.47 -4.62 14.37
N LYS A 163 -21.59 -5.95 14.24
CA LYS A 163 -22.90 -6.61 14.01
C LYS A 163 -23.78 -6.67 15.25
N ASN A 164 -23.18 -6.56 16.44
CA ASN A 164 -23.96 -6.38 17.67
C ASN A 164 -24.63 -5.00 17.68
N GLU A 165 -24.01 -3.99 17.07
CA GLU A 165 -24.43 -2.58 17.11
C GLU A 165 -25.71 -2.30 16.29
N GLN A 166 -25.79 -2.75 15.03
CA GLN A 166 -27.02 -2.57 14.24
C GLN A 166 -28.23 -3.26 14.89
N ARG A 167 -28.02 -4.41 15.55
CA ARG A 167 -29.04 -5.11 16.33
C ARG A 167 -29.44 -4.34 17.59
N ILE A 168 -28.48 -3.68 18.26
CA ILE A 168 -28.74 -2.87 19.46
C ILE A 168 -29.46 -1.58 19.09
N VAL A 169 -29.05 -0.85 18.05
CA VAL A 169 -29.68 0.41 17.62
C VAL A 169 -31.10 0.16 17.11
N SER A 170 -31.30 -0.83 16.23
CA SER A 170 -32.65 -1.24 15.81
C SER A 170 -33.49 -1.70 17.00
N GLY A 171 -32.92 -2.52 17.90
CA GLY A 171 -33.57 -2.95 19.13
C GLY A 171 -33.94 -1.80 20.08
N ILE A 172 -33.13 -0.74 20.17
CA ILE A 172 -33.43 0.47 20.96
C ILE A 172 -34.59 1.23 20.30
N LEU A 173 -34.54 1.45 18.97
CA LEU A 173 -35.57 2.18 18.23
C LEU A 173 -36.92 1.44 18.22
N ASP A 174 -36.90 0.11 18.09
CA ASP A 174 -38.11 -0.72 18.13
C ASP A 174 -38.71 -0.78 19.54
N LYS A 175 -37.88 -0.83 20.59
CA LYS A 175 -38.34 -0.79 21.99
C LYS A 175 -38.84 0.59 22.42
N LEU A 176 -38.28 1.67 21.89
CA LEU A 176 -38.79 3.03 22.08
C LEU A 176 -40.16 3.23 21.42
N ARG A 177 -40.43 2.54 20.30
CA ARG A 177 -41.77 2.53 19.68
C ARG A 177 -42.79 1.65 20.43
N ALA A 178 -42.32 0.62 21.13
CA ALA A 178 -43.16 -0.37 21.80
C ALA A 178 -43.42 -0.09 23.30
N ASP A 179 -42.88 1.00 23.86
CA ASP A 179 -43.14 1.49 25.21
C ASP A 179 -42.94 0.44 26.33
N GLN A 180 -41.82 -0.30 26.29
CA GLN A 180 -41.53 -1.35 27.28
C GLN A 180 -40.16 -1.25 27.98
N ASN A 181 -40.24 -1.41 29.30
CA ASN A 181 -39.23 -1.77 30.30
C ASN A 181 -37.90 -0.98 30.29
N ILE A 182 -37.87 0.07 31.12
CA ILE A 182 -36.72 0.96 31.38
C ILE A 182 -35.43 0.18 31.67
N ALA A 183 -35.50 -0.95 32.39
CA ALA A 183 -34.31 -1.75 32.72
C ALA A 183 -33.65 -2.38 31.49
N LEU A 184 -34.44 -2.83 30.50
CA LEU A 184 -33.93 -3.39 29.24
C LEU A 184 -33.35 -2.29 28.32
N GLN A 185 -33.86 -1.07 28.41
CA GLN A 185 -33.35 0.08 27.67
C GLN A 185 -32.03 0.58 28.27
N ALA A 186 -31.93 0.66 29.60
CA ALA A 186 -30.69 1.01 30.31
C ALA A 186 -29.53 0.05 30.00
N GLU A 187 -29.79 -1.25 29.88
CA GLU A 187 -28.78 -2.24 29.48
C GLU A 187 -28.36 -2.09 28.01
N SER A 188 -29.30 -1.69 27.15
CA SER A 188 -29.01 -1.39 25.74
C SER A 188 -28.12 -0.14 25.63
N PHE A 189 -28.35 0.90 26.43
CA PHE A 189 -27.49 2.08 26.49
C PHE A 189 -26.12 1.80 27.12
N ARG A 190 -26.04 0.88 28.09
CA ARG A 190 -24.76 0.41 28.64
C ARG A 190 -23.90 -0.23 27.54
N THR A 191 -24.51 -1.08 26.71
CA THR A 191 -23.82 -1.76 25.61
C THR A 191 -23.46 -0.78 24.50
N LEU A 192 -24.36 0.16 24.16
CA LEU A 192 -24.08 1.24 23.21
C LEU A 192 -22.87 2.09 23.64
N GLY A 193 -22.81 2.49 24.92
CA GLY A 193 -21.68 3.24 25.46
C GLY A 193 -20.36 2.46 25.42
N ALA A 194 -20.39 1.16 25.71
CA ALA A 194 -19.20 0.30 25.63
C ALA A 194 -18.69 0.19 24.18
N ASN A 195 -19.58 -0.05 23.21
CA ASN A 195 -19.21 -0.13 21.79
C ASN A 195 -18.68 1.21 21.27
N TYR A 196 -19.32 2.32 21.65
CA TYR A 196 -18.85 3.65 21.33
C TYR A 196 -17.45 3.94 21.90
N ALA A 197 -17.16 3.49 23.13
CA ALA A 197 -15.83 3.63 23.71
C ALA A 197 -14.77 2.77 23.01
N THR A 198 -15.12 1.57 22.53
CA THR A 198 -14.18 0.72 21.75
C THR A 198 -13.76 1.34 20.42
N GLN A 199 -14.55 2.28 19.89
CA GLN A 199 -14.19 3.04 18.69
C GLN A 199 -12.91 3.86 18.87
N LEU A 200 -12.63 4.36 20.08
CA LEU A 200 -11.43 5.16 20.35
C LEU A 200 -10.15 4.35 20.17
N ASP A 201 -10.16 3.07 20.55
CA ASP A 201 -9.01 2.18 20.34
C ASP A 201 -8.81 1.87 18.86
N LEU A 202 -9.90 1.66 18.11
CA LEU A 202 -9.86 1.47 16.67
C LEU A 202 -9.25 2.69 15.96
N GLN A 203 -9.75 3.90 16.27
CA GLN A 203 -9.23 5.14 15.71
C GLN A 203 -7.73 5.33 16.03
N ARG A 204 -7.32 5.03 17.28
CA ARG A 204 -5.91 5.06 17.68
C ARG A 204 -5.07 4.06 16.89
N GLN A 205 -5.51 2.81 16.77
CA GLN A 205 -4.81 1.77 16.00
C GLN A 205 -4.63 2.21 14.54
N TYR A 206 -5.68 2.70 13.88
CA TYR A 206 -5.57 3.19 12.50
C TYR A 206 -4.66 4.42 12.36
N LEU A 207 -4.63 5.31 13.35
CA LEU A 207 -3.66 6.42 13.37
C LEU A 207 -2.23 5.91 13.52
N GLU A 208 -1.98 4.89 14.35
CA GLU A 208 -0.67 4.26 14.48
C GLU A 208 -0.25 3.55 13.20
N TYR A 209 -1.16 2.83 12.56
CA TYR A 209 -0.90 2.16 11.28
C TYR A 209 -0.61 3.17 10.17
N ALA A 210 -1.38 4.27 10.10
CA ALA A 210 -1.12 5.35 9.15
C ALA A 210 0.24 6.03 9.40
N ASN A 211 0.67 6.16 10.67
CA ASN A 211 2.00 6.67 11.00
C ASN A 211 3.11 5.72 10.56
N ALA A 212 2.92 4.41 10.75
CA ALA A 212 3.86 3.39 10.29
C ALA A 212 4.01 3.40 8.75
N LEU A 213 2.90 3.64 8.04
CA LEU A 213 2.87 3.80 6.59
C LEU A 213 3.54 5.09 6.10
N HIS A 214 3.44 6.20 6.84
CA HIS A 214 3.88 7.50 6.36
C HIS A 214 5.40 7.64 6.21
N SER A 215 6.25 6.87 6.90
CA SER A 215 7.70 7.17 6.86
C SER A 215 8.58 6.02 7.38
N GLY A 216 8.56 4.87 6.69
CA GLY A 216 9.57 3.85 6.92
C GLY A 216 10.95 4.35 6.49
N ILE A 217 11.92 4.45 7.42
CA ILE A 217 13.32 4.76 7.10
C ILE A 217 13.84 3.79 6.02
N ALA A 218 13.44 2.52 6.10
CA ALA A 218 13.77 1.51 5.12
C ALA A 218 13.23 1.85 3.71
N LEU A 219 11.99 2.34 3.59
CA LEU A 219 11.43 2.75 2.30
C LEU A 219 12.18 3.95 1.71
N ALA A 220 12.53 4.93 2.54
CA ALA A 220 13.30 6.10 2.11
C ALA A 220 14.71 5.69 1.65
N LEU A 221 15.36 4.74 2.34
CA LEU A 221 16.63 4.18 1.93
C LEU A 221 16.53 3.38 0.63
N ALA A 222 15.46 2.59 0.45
CA ALA A 222 15.20 1.89 -0.80
C ALA A 222 15.03 2.88 -1.96
N GLY A 223 14.20 3.91 -1.79
CA GLY A 223 14.02 4.98 -2.78
C GLY A 223 15.30 5.75 -3.08
N SER A 224 16.15 5.99 -2.07
CA SER A 224 17.47 6.60 -2.25
C SER A 224 18.40 5.74 -3.12
N GLU A 225 18.48 4.42 -2.86
CA GLU A 225 19.26 3.52 -3.71
C GLU A 225 18.68 3.45 -5.14
N ARG A 226 17.35 3.45 -5.28
CA ARG A 226 16.67 3.52 -6.58
C ARG A 226 17.02 4.80 -7.35
N ASN A 227 17.08 5.95 -6.66
CA ASN A 227 17.50 7.22 -7.24
C ASN A 227 18.96 7.22 -7.67
N LYS A 228 19.87 6.58 -6.93
CA LYS A 228 21.29 6.45 -7.32
C LYS A 228 21.47 5.68 -8.63
N MET A 229 20.61 4.71 -8.91
CA MET A 229 20.59 3.97 -10.19
C MET A 229 20.22 4.87 -11.38
N SER A 230 19.52 5.98 -11.14
CA SER A 230 19.17 6.96 -12.16
C SER A 230 20.19 8.11 -12.31
N ASN A 231 21.30 8.07 -11.57
CA ASN A 231 22.34 9.10 -11.64
C ASN A 231 23.42 8.74 -12.69
N PRO A 232 23.59 9.52 -13.77
CA PRO A 232 24.58 9.25 -14.80
C PRO A 232 26.02 9.18 -14.26
N MET A 233 26.35 9.97 -13.22
CA MET A 233 27.69 10.02 -12.63
C MET A 233 28.07 8.78 -11.83
N ALA A 234 27.11 7.89 -11.51
CA ALA A 234 27.40 6.60 -10.88
C ALA A 234 28.16 5.67 -11.84
N TYR A 235 27.97 5.83 -13.14
CA TYR A 235 28.37 4.88 -14.16
C TYR A 235 29.77 5.16 -14.72
N ALA A 236 30.48 4.08 -15.07
CA ALA A 236 31.82 4.17 -15.63
C ALA A 236 31.79 4.68 -17.08
N SER A 237 30.83 4.23 -17.90
CA SER A 237 30.73 4.64 -19.30
C SER A 237 30.52 6.14 -19.43
N PHE A 238 29.60 6.71 -18.65
CA PHE A 238 29.38 8.14 -18.63
C PHE A 238 30.61 8.92 -18.18
N ARG A 239 31.29 8.48 -17.11
CA ARG A 239 32.54 9.12 -16.66
C ARG A 239 33.64 9.06 -17.73
N SER A 240 33.72 7.97 -18.51
CA SER A 240 34.65 7.87 -19.65
C SER A 240 34.31 8.90 -20.72
N ILE A 241 33.04 8.99 -21.13
CA ILE A 241 32.56 9.99 -22.11
C ILE A 241 32.94 11.41 -21.67
N ILE A 242 32.71 11.74 -20.38
CA ILE A 242 33.08 13.05 -19.83
C ILE A 242 34.59 13.28 -19.92
N ASN A 243 35.41 12.30 -19.55
CA ASN A 243 36.87 12.43 -19.61
C ASN A 243 37.37 12.58 -21.05
N ASP A 244 36.84 11.79 -21.98
CA ASP A 244 37.22 11.86 -23.40
C ASP A 244 36.81 13.19 -24.03
N THR A 245 35.66 13.73 -23.64
CA THR A 245 35.21 15.07 -24.06
C THR A 245 36.10 16.16 -23.49
N LYS A 246 36.52 16.04 -22.22
CA LYS A 246 37.45 17.01 -21.60
C LYS A 246 38.80 17.08 -22.33
N ARG A 247 39.28 15.97 -22.90
CA ARG A 247 40.53 15.93 -23.66
C ARG A 247 40.51 16.76 -24.95
N VAL A 248 39.32 16.96 -25.53
CA VAL A 248 39.16 17.63 -26.83
C VAL A 248 38.50 19.00 -26.70
N THR A 249 38.36 19.53 -25.49
CA THR A 249 37.67 20.80 -25.21
C THR A 249 38.57 21.82 -24.51
N THR A 250 38.31 23.09 -24.78
CA THR A 250 38.98 24.23 -24.14
C THR A 250 38.59 24.38 -22.66
N PRO A 251 39.37 25.09 -21.83
CA PRO A 251 39.02 25.35 -20.42
C PRO A 251 37.62 25.97 -20.23
N LEU A 252 37.19 26.85 -21.14
CA LEU A 252 35.86 27.46 -21.11
C LEU A 252 34.75 26.42 -21.38
N GLN A 253 34.95 25.56 -22.38
CA GLN A 253 34.03 24.46 -22.67
C GLN A 253 33.98 23.44 -21.52
N GLN A 254 35.12 23.15 -20.88
CA GLN A 254 35.17 22.30 -19.69
C GLN A 254 34.40 22.91 -18.51
N ALA A 255 34.47 24.23 -18.31
CA ALA A 255 33.67 24.93 -17.29
C ALA A 255 32.16 24.80 -17.58
N ARG A 256 31.75 24.96 -18.85
CA ARG A 256 30.37 24.73 -19.28
C ARG A 256 29.93 23.28 -19.04
N LEU A 257 30.77 22.31 -19.36
CA LEU A 257 30.52 20.89 -19.11
C LEU A 257 30.34 20.62 -17.61
N ASN A 258 31.25 21.09 -16.77
CA ASN A 258 31.13 20.92 -15.32
C ASN A 258 29.86 21.60 -14.76
N SER A 259 29.43 22.73 -15.33
CA SER A 259 28.16 23.38 -14.97
C SER A 259 26.95 22.51 -15.32
N MET A 260 26.95 21.85 -16.49
CA MET A 260 25.88 20.93 -16.88
C MET A 260 25.82 19.68 -15.98
N LEU A 261 26.98 19.25 -15.46
CA LEU A 261 27.09 18.07 -14.59
C LEU A 261 26.77 18.35 -13.11
N LYS A 262 26.75 19.62 -12.69
CA LYS A 262 26.54 20.02 -11.29
C LYS A 262 25.30 19.38 -10.63
N PRO A 263 24.14 19.23 -11.29
CA PRO A 263 22.97 18.58 -10.69
C PRO A 263 23.19 17.11 -10.31
N PHE A 264 24.19 16.44 -10.89
CA PHE A 264 24.45 15.00 -10.70
C PHE A 264 25.65 14.72 -9.78
N GLY A 265 26.37 15.76 -9.36
CA GLY A 265 27.76 15.70 -8.93
C GLY A 265 28.07 15.26 -7.50
N ASP A 266 27.12 14.74 -6.72
CA ASP A 266 27.41 14.26 -5.37
C ASP A 266 26.56 13.04 -4.98
N LEU A 267 27.09 11.84 -5.24
CA LEU A 267 26.44 10.56 -4.91
C LEU A 267 26.35 10.29 -3.40
N VAL A 268 27.15 10.99 -2.58
CA VAL A 268 27.20 10.81 -1.11
C VAL A 268 26.13 11.67 -0.43
N THR A 269 25.80 12.85 -1.00
CA THR A 269 24.68 13.69 -0.55
C THR A 269 23.40 13.58 -1.41
N ALA A 270 23.41 12.75 -2.46
CA ALA A 270 22.26 12.40 -3.31
C ALA A 270 21.13 11.64 -2.59
N THR A 271 21.05 11.72 -1.26
CA THR A 271 19.83 11.36 -0.53
C THR A 271 18.69 12.35 -0.77
N LEU A 272 19.00 13.57 -1.24
CA LEU A 272 18.01 14.66 -1.43
C LEU A 272 17.91 15.21 -2.86
N ASN A 273 18.93 15.03 -3.70
CA ASN A 273 18.88 15.45 -5.10
C ASN A 273 18.31 14.33 -5.96
N VAL A 274 16.98 14.26 -6.05
CA VAL A 274 16.27 13.35 -6.96
C VAL A 274 16.63 13.73 -8.40
N VAL A 275 17.17 12.78 -9.16
CA VAL A 275 17.33 12.97 -10.60
C VAL A 275 15.96 12.85 -11.24
N SER A 276 15.25 13.97 -11.31
CA SER A 276 13.93 14.00 -11.93
C SER A 276 14.03 13.86 -13.45
N ALA A 277 12.96 13.37 -14.09
CA ALA A 277 12.83 13.39 -15.55
C ALA A 277 12.99 14.81 -16.13
N GLY A 278 12.62 15.85 -15.37
CA GLY A 278 12.85 17.25 -15.73
C GLY A 278 14.34 17.63 -15.72
N THR A 279 15.08 17.22 -14.70
CA THR A 279 16.53 17.44 -14.60
C THR A 279 17.27 16.72 -15.74
N TYR A 280 16.83 15.50 -16.07
CA TYR A 280 17.41 14.72 -17.16
C TYR A 280 17.13 15.32 -18.54
N SER A 281 15.88 15.66 -18.86
CA SER A 281 15.53 16.26 -20.15
C SER A 281 16.22 17.61 -20.38
N ALA A 282 16.36 18.43 -19.33
CA ALA A 282 17.12 19.66 -19.37
C ALA A 282 18.64 19.47 -19.57
N PHE A 283 19.15 18.25 -19.33
CA PHE A 283 20.56 17.91 -19.48
C PHE A 283 20.87 17.17 -20.80
N ALA A 284 20.07 16.15 -21.15
CA ALA A 284 20.41 15.17 -22.17
C ALA A 284 20.62 15.78 -23.56
N GLU A 285 19.69 16.59 -24.05
CA GLU A 285 19.79 17.21 -25.38
C GLU A 285 20.88 18.29 -25.46
N PRO A 286 21.02 19.21 -24.48
CA PRO A 286 22.16 20.13 -24.44
C PRO A 286 23.51 19.40 -24.36
N PHE A 287 23.59 18.29 -23.65
CA PHE A 287 24.81 17.49 -23.53
C PHE A 287 25.16 16.79 -24.86
N LYS A 288 24.20 16.16 -25.55
CA LYS A 288 24.41 15.60 -26.90
C LYS A 288 24.90 16.66 -27.88
N SER A 289 24.27 17.84 -27.87
CA SER A 289 24.68 18.98 -28.70
C SER A 289 26.10 19.47 -28.37
N PHE A 290 26.44 19.50 -27.08
CA PHE A 290 27.79 19.84 -26.62
C PHE A 290 28.83 18.80 -27.08
N LEU A 291 28.52 17.50 -27.02
CA LEU A 291 29.39 16.45 -27.53
C LEU A 291 29.60 16.58 -29.03
N ALA A 292 28.53 16.74 -29.81
CA ALA A 292 28.60 16.89 -31.26
C ALA A 292 29.50 18.08 -31.66
N SER A 293 29.34 19.23 -31.00
CA SER A 293 30.17 20.40 -31.24
C SER A 293 31.62 20.21 -30.79
N SER A 294 31.86 19.54 -29.67
CA SER A 294 33.22 19.31 -29.14
C SER A 294 34.07 18.42 -30.06
N PHE A 295 33.45 17.47 -30.75
CA PHE A 295 34.11 16.59 -31.73
C PHE A 295 34.00 17.09 -33.17
N ASP A 296 33.51 18.31 -33.41
CA ASP A 296 33.54 18.92 -34.75
C ASP A 296 34.94 19.45 -35.06
N LYS A 297 35.39 19.22 -36.30
CA LYS A 297 36.73 19.57 -36.79
C LYS A 297 37.04 21.05 -36.65
N SER A 298 36.04 21.90 -36.86
CA SER A 298 36.14 23.35 -36.69
C SER A 298 36.48 23.76 -35.25
N ASN A 299 35.97 23.02 -34.26
CA ASN A 299 36.10 23.40 -32.85
C ASN A 299 37.38 22.85 -32.21
N TYR A 300 37.75 21.59 -32.48
CA TYR A 300 38.97 21.01 -31.89
C TYR A 300 40.25 21.41 -32.64
N SER A 301 40.17 21.86 -33.90
CA SER A 301 41.32 22.44 -34.60
C SER A 301 41.79 23.73 -33.93
N ASP A 302 40.84 24.55 -33.51
CA ASP A 302 41.05 25.91 -33.01
C ASP A 302 41.23 25.95 -31.48
N ALA A 303 41.00 24.83 -30.81
CA ALA A 303 41.11 24.68 -29.35
C ALA A 303 42.55 24.60 -28.79
N GLY A 304 43.59 24.74 -29.63
CA GLY A 304 45.00 24.68 -29.17
C GLY A 304 45.45 23.30 -28.67
N LEU A 305 44.78 22.22 -29.09
CA LEU A 305 45.04 20.86 -28.64
C LEU A 305 46.36 20.26 -29.16
N SER A 306 46.87 19.27 -28.42
CA SER A 306 48.03 18.48 -28.85
C SER A 306 47.73 17.69 -30.13
N ARG A 307 48.78 17.33 -30.90
CA ARG A 307 48.63 16.50 -32.11
C ARG A 307 47.99 15.13 -31.79
N SER A 308 48.29 14.57 -30.62
CA SER A 308 47.69 13.32 -30.14
C SER A 308 46.20 13.45 -29.85
N ASP A 309 45.76 14.56 -29.25
CA ASP A 309 44.34 14.75 -28.90
C ASP A 309 43.49 15.08 -30.13
N ARG A 310 44.06 15.79 -31.12
CA ARG A 310 43.39 15.98 -32.43
C ARG A 310 43.17 14.66 -33.16
N LYS A 311 44.20 13.80 -33.21
CA LYS A 311 44.09 12.47 -33.81
C LYS A 311 43.10 11.58 -33.04
N PHE A 312 43.04 11.72 -31.72
CA PHE A 312 42.04 11.04 -30.89
C PHE A 312 40.61 11.48 -31.25
N ALA A 313 40.36 12.78 -31.39
CA ALA A 313 39.06 13.34 -31.78
C ALA A 313 38.60 12.81 -33.15
N GLU A 314 39.50 12.81 -34.14
CA GLU A 314 39.22 12.32 -35.50
C GLU A 314 38.87 10.82 -35.53
N GLN A 315 39.53 10.02 -34.69
CA GLN A 315 39.36 8.55 -34.70
C GLN A 315 38.20 8.06 -33.84
N ASN A 316 37.89 8.76 -32.73
CA ASN A 316 36.97 8.25 -31.71
C ASN A 316 35.70 9.11 -31.54
N GLY A 317 35.62 10.30 -32.14
CA GLY A 317 34.51 11.24 -31.91
C GLY A 317 33.12 10.66 -32.24
N LEU A 318 32.97 10.02 -33.40
CA LEU A 318 31.71 9.36 -33.78
C LEU A 318 31.33 8.24 -32.80
N LYS A 319 32.31 7.43 -32.38
CA LYS A 319 32.10 6.33 -31.44
C LYS A 319 31.66 6.86 -30.07
N ILE A 320 32.33 7.89 -29.55
CA ILE A 320 32.00 8.52 -28.26
C ILE A 320 30.59 9.13 -28.30
N TYR A 321 30.20 9.76 -29.41
CA TYR A 321 28.85 10.28 -29.58
C TYR A 321 27.79 9.15 -29.56
N GLN A 322 28.03 8.06 -30.30
CA GLN A 322 27.13 6.89 -30.32
C GLN A 322 27.04 6.22 -28.95
N ASP A 323 28.17 6.10 -28.23
CA ASP A 323 28.22 5.55 -26.87
C ASP A 323 27.44 6.44 -25.89
N ALA A 324 27.53 7.77 -26.04
CA ALA A 324 26.75 8.71 -25.24
C ALA A 324 25.25 8.65 -25.53
N GLU A 325 24.86 8.57 -26.80
CA GLU A 325 23.45 8.45 -27.19
C GLU A 325 22.84 7.15 -26.65
N ARG A 326 23.55 6.03 -26.79
CA ARG A 326 23.17 4.73 -26.21
C ARG A 326 23.01 4.82 -24.70
N PHE A 327 24.03 5.31 -23.99
CA PHE A 327 24.00 5.41 -22.53
C PHE A 327 22.85 6.30 -22.04
N LEU A 328 22.62 7.45 -22.70
CA LEU A 328 21.53 8.35 -22.33
C LEU A 328 20.17 7.68 -22.54
N ALA A 329 19.96 6.95 -23.64
CA ALA A 329 18.72 6.22 -23.88
C ALA A 329 18.50 5.08 -22.86
N GLU A 330 19.55 4.39 -22.43
CA GLU A 330 19.49 3.39 -21.35
C GLU A 330 19.08 4.05 -20.02
N LEU A 331 19.67 5.22 -19.70
CA LEU A 331 19.35 5.99 -18.50
C LEU A 331 17.93 6.60 -18.53
N GLU A 332 17.41 6.97 -19.69
CA GLU A 332 16.05 7.49 -19.84
C GLU A 332 15.00 6.43 -19.47
N LYS A 333 15.22 5.18 -19.89
CA LYS A 333 14.37 4.05 -19.50
C LYS A 333 14.36 3.89 -17.98
N GLU A 334 15.52 3.98 -17.35
CA GLU A 334 15.64 3.90 -15.90
C GLU A 334 14.86 5.02 -15.18
N LEU A 335 15.03 6.25 -15.64
CA LEU A 335 14.36 7.42 -15.07
C LEU A 335 12.84 7.36 -15.19
N SER A 336 12.32 6.79 -16.28
CA SER A 336 10.88 6.61 -16.46
C SER A 336 10.28 5.72 -15.36
N GLN A 337 10.99 4.67 -14.95
CA GLN A 337 10.56 3.78 -13.87
C GLN A 337 10.61 4.47 -12.51
N VAL A 338 11.69 5.22 -12.23
CA VAL A 338 11.83 5.98 -10.98
C VAL A 338 10.72 7.03 -10.86
N ALA A 339 10.45 7.78 -11.92
CA ALA A 339 9.42 8.81 -11.92
C ALA A 339 8.02 8.25 -11.69
N ALA A 340 7.72 7.07 -12.23
CA ALA A 340 6.45 6.37 -11.99
C ALA A 340 6.31 5.96 -10.51
N LEU A 341 7.36 5.40 -9.91
CA LEU A 341 7.36 5.04 -8.49
C LEU A 341 7.22 6.27 -7.59
N ASP A 342 7.97 7.35 -7.86
CA ASP A 342 7.86 8.59 -7.09
C ASP A 342 6.44 9.18 -7.17
N HIS A 343 5.81 9.13 -8.35
CA HIS A 343 4.43 9.56 -8.51
C HIS A 343 3.47 8.73 -7.65
N ASP A 344 3.54 7.40 -7.72
CA ASP A 344 2.70 6.49 -6.96
C ASP A 344 2.88 6.71 -5.45
N LEU A 345 4.13 6.83 -4.98
CA LEU A 345 4.44 7.08 -3.58
C LEU A 345 3.88 8.43 -3.09
N LEU A 346 3.99 9.49 -3.90
CA LEU A 346 3.42 10.80 -3.57
C LEU A 346 1.89 10.76 -3.47
N GLN A 347 1.21 9.98 -4.32
CA GLN A 347 -0.24 9.81 -4.22
C GLN A 347 -0.62 9.04 -2.95
N ILE A 348 0.11 7.98 -2.62
CA ILE A 348 -0.11 7.21 -1.39
C ILE A 348 0.08 8.11 -0.15
N GLN A 349 1.14 8.92 -0.12
CA GLN A 349 1.41 9.87 0.97
C GLN A 349 0.28 10.88 1.13
N LYS A 350 -0.24 11.45 0.02
CA LYS A 350 -1.40 12.35 0.07
C LYS A 350 -2.64 11.66 0.64
N SER A 351 -2.91 10.42 0.22
CA SER A 351 -4.04 9.62 0.74
C SER A 351 -3.88 9.35 2.24
N ILE A 352 -2.67 9.04 2.71
CA ILE A 352 -2.35 8.87 4.13
C ILE A 352 -2.59 10.18 4.91
N ASP A 353 -2.15 11.32 4.37
CA ASP A 353 -2.35 12.63 5.01
C ASP A 353 -3.82 13.00 5.14
N VAL A 354 -4.60 12.77 4.08
CA VAL A 354 -6.06 12.99 4.10
C VAL A 354 -6.72 12.08 5.12
N PHE A 355 -6.37 10.79 5.12
CA PHE A 355 -6.88 9.81 6.07
C PHE A 355 -6.57 10.18 7.52
N ARG A 356 -5.31 10.57 7.82
CA ARG A 356 -4.90 11.02 9.15
C ARG A 356 -5.67 12.24 9.64
N ARG A 357 -5.86 13.24 8.77
CA ARG A 357 -6.64 14.45 9.10
C ARG A 357 -8.11 14.10 9.36
N ALA A 358 -8.69 13.20 8.57
CA ALA A 358 -10.06 12.74 8.76
C ALA A 358 -10.23 11.97 10.07
N LEU A 359 -9.28 11.11 10.43
CA LEU A 359 -9.28 10.38 11.71
C LEU A 359 -9.08 11.30 12.92
N ASP A 360 -8.15 12.27 12.86
CA ASP A 360 -7.96 13.23 13.97
C ASP A 360 -9.21 14.08 14.20
N LYS A 361 -9.86 14.54 13.11
CA LYS A 361 -11.15 15.23 13.19
C LYS A 361 -12.20 14.36 13.83
N GLN A 362 -12.33 13.11 13.41
CA GLN A 362 -13.33 12.20 13.97
C GLN A 362 -13.06 11.90 15.44
N LEU A 363 -11.80 11.65 15.83
CA LEU A 363 -11.46 11.45 17.24
C LEU A 363 -11.94 12.62 18.11
N ARG A 364 -11.76 13.85 17.62
CA ARG A 364 -12.28 15.05 18.29
C ARG A 364 -13.81 15.06 18.37
N ASP A 365 -14.48 14.74 17.27
CA ASP A 365 -15.95 14.68 17.20
C ASP A 365 -16.51 13.58 18.12
N THR A 366 -15.84 12.43 18.18
CA THR A 366 -16.19 11.27 19.02
C THR A 366 -16.10 11.64 20.51
N LEU A 367 -14.99 12.26 20.93
CA LEU A 367 -14.78 12.74 22.29
C LEU A 367 -15.78 13.85 22.67
N GLN A 368 -16.06 14.77 21.76
CA GLN A 368 -17.02 15.86 21.99
C GLN A 368 -18.44 15.34 22.16
N HIS A 369 -18.86 14.34 21.37
CA HIS A 369 -20.19 13.73 21.50
C HIS A 369 -20.35 12.99 22.83
N ALA A 370 -19.26 12.42 23.36
CA ALA A 370 -19.17 11.88 24.73
C ALA A 370 -19.06 12.95 25.83
N SER A 371 -19.27 14.23 25.49
CA SER A 371 -19.24 15.38 26.40
C SER A 371 -17.89 15.60 27.10
N LEU A 372 -16.79 15.15 26.48
CA LEU A 372 -15.44 15.46 26.95
C LEU A 372 -14.98 16.81 26.41
N ALA A 373 -14.15 17.51 27.19
CA ALA A 373 -13.61 18.81 26.81
C ALA A 373 -12.72 18.69 25.57
N HIS A 374 -12.81 19.68 24.68
CA HIS A 374 -11.93 19.80 23.51
C HIS A 374 -10.55 20.30 23.96
N SER A 375 -9.78 19.43 24.64
CA SER A 375 -8.46 19.74 25.16
C SER A 375 -7.40 18.83 24.57
N GLN A 376 -6.17 19.35 24.44
CA GLN A 376 -5.04 18.55 23.98
C GLN A 376 -4.71 17.41 24.95
N GLU A 377 -5.03 17.58 26.23
CA GLU A 377 -4.89 16.55 27.26
C GLU A 377 -5.81 15.35 26.99
N THR A 378 -7.09 15.59 26.68
CA THR A 378 -8.07 14.53 26.36
C THR A 378 -7.63 13.73 25.12
N ILE A 379 -7.15 14.42 24.09
CA ILE A 379 -6.63 13.77 22.87
C ILE A 379 -5.36 12.96 23.20
N SER A 380 -4.47 13.50 24.04
CA SER A 380 -3.26 12.79 24.46
C SER A 380 -3.57 11.55 25.30
N ARG A 381 -4.62 11.59 26.14
CA ARG A 381 -5.13 10.42 26.87
C ARG A 381 -5.66 9.36 25.91
N ALA A 382 -6.41 9.76 24.88
CA ALA A 382 -6.95 8.84 23.87
C ALA A 382 -5.86 8.17 23.03
N LEU A 383 -4.81 8.92 22.69
CA LEU A 383 -3.66 8.45 21.92
C LEU A 383 -2.51 7.92 22.79
N SER A 384 -2.74 7.74 24.09
CA SER A 384 -1.70 7.29 25.01
C SER A 384 -1.21 5.89 24.65
N LYS A 385 0.09 5.65 24.82
CA LYS A 385 0.69 4.31 24.74
C LYS A 385 0.40 3.46 25.97
N ASP A 386 -0.01 4.07 27.08
CA ASP A 386 -0.37 3.39 28.32
C ASP A 386 -1.83 2.88 28.28
N GLU A 387 -2.00 1.56 28.42
CA GLU A 387 -3.31 0.89 28.45
C GLU A 387 -4.19 1.37 29.61
N GLN A 388 -3.62 1.64 30.79
CA GLN A 388 -4.42 2.04 31.95
C GLN A 388 -5.08 3.41 31.72
N VAL A 389 -4.35 4.33 31.08
CA VAL A 389 -4.87 5.66 30.72
C VAL A 389 -5.98 5.54 29.68
N ARG A 390 -5.83 4.64 28.70
CA ARG A 390 -6.83 4.39 27.67
C ARG A 390 -8.10 3.76 28.24
N GLU A 391 -7.98 2.71 29.04
CA GLU A 391 -9.14 2.05 29.66
C GLU A 391 -9.90 2.98 30.60
N ALA A 392 -9.19 3.85 31.34
CA ALA A 392 -9.83 4.88 32.15
C ALA A 392 -10.64 5.88 31.30
N LEU A 393 -10.10 6.33 30.18
CA LEU A 393 -10.82 7.22 29.26
C LEU A 393 -12.02 6.51 28.60
N LYS A 394 -11.87 5.25 28.20
CA LYS A 394 -12.96 4.44 27.63
C LYS A 394 -14.10 4.28 28.62
N ALA A 395 -13.80 4.01 29.89
CA ALA A 395 -14.80 3.91 30.95
C ALA A 395 -15.54 5.25 31.15
N GLU A 396 -14.81 6.37 31.10
CA GLU A 396 -15.37 7.72 31.19
C GLU A 396 -16.31 8.02 30.01
N VAL A 397 -15.89 7.69 28.79
CA VAL A 397 -16.68 7.86 27.56
C VAL A 397 -17.94 7.00 27.58
N ALA A 398 -17.80 5.71 27.88
CA ALA A 398 -18.93 4.78 27.98
C ALA A 398 -19.92 5.24 29.07
N GLY A 399 -19.41 5.73 30.19
CA GLY A 399 -20.19 6.31 31.27
C GLY A 399 -21.00 7.53 30.82
N ASN A 400 -20.36 8.48 30.16
CA ASN A 400 -21.00 9.72 29.70
C ASN A 400 -22.08 9.48 28.65
N ILE A 401 -21.82 8.61 27.67
CA ILE A 401 -22.82 8.24 26.65
C ILE A 401 -24.04 7.60 27.30
N ARG A 402 -23.83 6.64 28.22
CA ARG A 402 -24.91 5.98 28.95
C ARG A 402 -25.71 6.98 29.79
N LEU A 403 -25.03 7.84 30.56
CA LEU A 403 -25.68 8.81 31.45
C LEU A 403 -26.54 9.80 30.66
N LYS A 404 -26.05 10.26 29.51
CA LYS A 404 -26.77 11.20 28.65
C LYS A 404 -27.97 10.57 27.94
N ALA A 405 -27.85 9.31 27.50
CA ALA A 405 -28.99 8.56 26.98
C ALA A 405 -30.06 8.32 28.07
N ASN A 406 -29.64 7.93 29.27
CA ASN A 406 -30.55 7.73 30.40
C ASN A 406 -31.24 9.03 30.81
N SER A 407 -30.54 10.17 30.84
CA SER A 407 -31.17 11.45 31.22
C SER A 407 -32.30 11.83 30.26
N TYR A 408 -32.11 11.66 28.94
CA TYR A 408 -33.20 11.93 28.00
C TYR A 408 -34.37 10.95 28.12
N LEU A 409 -34.10 9.69 28.49
CA LEU A 409 -35.14 8.70 28.76
C LEU A 409 -35.94 9.06 30.02
N ASP A 410 -35.25 9.38 31.12
CA ASP A 410 -35.86 9.70 32.42
C ASP A 410 -36.65 11.02 32.38
N GLU A 411 -36.20 11.99 31.58
CA GLU A 411 -36.90 13.26 31.33
C GLU A 411 -38.10 13.12 30.37
N GLY A 412 -38.30 11.94 29.75
CA GLY A 412 -39.34 11.72 28.75
C GLY A 412 -39.11 12.47 27.43
N ASN A 413 -37.87 12.91 27.16
CA ASN A 413 -37.50 13.67 25.98
C ASN A 413 -37.12 12.74 24.81
N ASN A 414 -38.12 12.01 24.32
CA ASN A 414 -37.94 10.99 23.27
C ASN A 414 -37.33 11.55 21.98
N THR A 415 -37.56 12.83 21.66
CA THR A 415 -37.01 13.46 20.45
C THR A 415 -35.49 13.64 20.55
N GLU A 416 -35.00 14.17 21.67
CA GLU A 416 -33.56 14.34 21.89
C GLU A 416 -32.85 13.00 22.11
N LEU A 417 -33.52 12.03 22.75
CA LEU A 417 -33.01 10.66 22.86
C LEU A 417 -32.77 10.03 21.48
N VAL A 418 -33.77 10.10 20.59
CA VAL A 418 -33.63 9.56 19.22
C VAL A 418 -32.54 10.29 18.45
N ARG A 419 -32.47 11.62 18.52
CA ARG A 419 -31.38 12.40 17.88
C ARG A 419 -30.01 11.99 18.41
N PHE A 420 -29.88 11.79 19.71
CA PHE A 420 -28.63 11.38 20.34
C PHE A 420 -28.20 9.97 19.90
N VAL A 421 -29.12 9.00 19.89
CA VAL A 421 -28.86 7.63 19.43
C VAL A 421 -28.50 7.60 17.95
N LEU A 422 -29.21 8.35 17.11
CA LEU A 422 -28.90 8.47 15.68
C LEU A 422 -27.50 9.06 15.45
N LYS A 423 -27.14 10.13 16.15
CA LYS A 423 -25.80 10.72 16.05
C LYS A 423 -24.71 9.76 16.55
N THR A 424 -25.00 8.98 17.59
CA THR A 424 -24.08 7.93 18.08
C THR A 424 -23.88 6.85 17.02
N SER A 425 -24.95 6.43 16.34
CA SER A 425 -24.91 5.48 15.22
C SER A 425 -24.13 6.04 14.03
N GLU A 426 -24.33 7.31 13.67
CA GLU A 426 -23.60 7.96 12.58
C GLU A 426 -22.08 7.97 12.84
N GLN A 427 -21.68 8.33 14.06
CA GLN A 427 -20.28 8.30 14.46
C GLN A 427 -19.68 6.89 14.39
N LEU A 428 -20.45 5.86 14.75
CA LEU A 428 -20.04 4.46 14.63
C LEU A 428 -19.92 4.02 13.16
N GLU A 429 -20.88 4.38 12.29
CA GLU A 429 -20.87 4.06 10.86
C GLU A 429 -19.67 4.63 10.12
N GLN A 430 -19.23 5.84 10.49
CA GLN A 430 -18.01 6.44 9.95
C GLN A 430 -16.78 5.52 10.12
N THR A 431 -16.75 4.68 11.17
CA THR A 431 -15.69 3.68 11.38
C THR A 431 -15.50 2.75 10.19
N GLN A 432 -16.59 2.30 9.55
CA GLN A 432 -16.51 1.41 8.38
C GLN A 432 -15.81 2.09 7.22
N SER A 433 -16.15 3.37 6.97
CA SER A 433 -15.51 4.15 5.91
C SER A 433 -13.99 4.24 6.10
N TYR A 434 -13.48 4.24 7.33
CA TYR A 434 -12.03 4.25 7.55
C TYR A 434 -11.38 2.91 7.28
N LYS A 435 -12.06 1.79 7.61
CA LYS A 435 -11.55 0.46 7.25
C LYS A 435 -11.38 0.36 5.74
N ASP A 436 -12.38 0.80 4.99
CA ASP A 436 -12.36 0.77 3.53
C ASP A 436 -11.28 1.70 2.96
N GLN A 437 -11.18 2.95 3.45
CA GLN A 437 -10.13 3.88 3.05
C GLN A 437 -8.73 3.34 3.39
N PHE A 438 -8.56 2.74 4.57
CA PHE A 438 -7.30 2.15 4.98
C PHE A 438 -6.94 0.93 4.13
N ASN A 439 -7.91 0.09 3.78
CA ASN A 439 -7.71 -1.03 2.86
C ASN A 439 -7.30 -0.54 1.47
N GLN A 440 -7.87 0.57 0.98
CA GLN A 440 -7.43 1.20 -0.27
C GLN A 440 -5.98 1.68 -0.20
N ILE A 441 -5.60 2.36 0.90
CA ILE A 441 -4.21 2.81 1.11
C ILE A 441 -3.26 1.60 1.20
N ALA A 442 -3.64 0.57 1.95
CA ALA A 442 -2.85 -0.65 2.09
C ALA A 442 -2.70 -1.39 0.75
N SER A 443 -3.77 -1.47 -0.04
CA SER A 443 -3.77 -2.04 -1.39
C SER A 443 -2.83 -1.27 -2.33
N ALA A 444 -2.89 0.06 -2.30
CA ALA A 444 -1.98 0.92 -3.05
C ALA A 444 -0.53 0.72 -2.61
N MET A 445 -0.28 0.58 -1.31
CA MET A 445 1.07 0.37 -0.77
C MET A 445 1.64 -1.00 -1.12
N LEU A 446 0.83 -2.06 -1.08
CA LEU A 446 1.19 -3.41 -1.55
C LEU A 446 1.51 -3.40 -3.04
N THR A 447 0.66 -2.76 -3.84
CA THR A 447 0.88 -2.60 -5.29
C THR A 447 2.17 -1.83 -5.57
N TYR A 448 2.44 -0.76 -4.82
CA TYR A 448 3.69 -0.01 -4.90
C TYR A 448 4.90 -0.90 -4.57
N TYR A 449 4.82 -1.70 -3.50
CA TYR A 449 5.87 -2.63 -3.13
C TYR A 449 6.19 -3.66 -4.21
N ASP A 450 5.15 -4.18 -4.89
CA ASP A 450 5.30 -5.11 -6.01
C ASP A 450 5.92 -4.42 -7.23
N LYS A 451 5.40 -3.24 -7.62
CA LYS A 451 5.96 -2.41 -8.71
C LYS A 451 7.43 -2.05 -8.45
N PHE A 452 7.76 -1.64 -7.23
CA PHE A 452 9.13 -1.32 -6.85
C PHE A 452 10.04 -2.53 -7.00
N GLU A 453 9.65 -3.67 -6.45
CA GLU A 453 10.43 -4.91 -6.51
C GLU A 453 10.70 -5.34 -7.95
N ARG A 454 9.67 -5.31 -8.80
CA ARG A 454 9.81 -5.58 -10.24
C ARG A 454 10.78 -4.61 -10.92
N SER A 455 10.71 -3.31 -10.59
CA SER A 455 11.59 -2.28 -11.18
C SER A 455 13.07 -2.49 -10.88
N VAL A 456 13.39 -3.17 -9.78
CA VAL A 456 14.77 -3.47 -9.39
C VAL A 456 15.15 -4.91 -9.68
N ASN A 457 14.35 -5.68 -10.42
CA ASN A 457 14.72 -7.04 -10.83
C ASN A 457 15.89 -6.98 -11.83
N SER A 458 16.84 -7.92 -11.75
CA SER A 458 17.99 -7.97 -12.67
C SER A 458 17.61 -7.98 -14.16
N ASN A 459 16.43 -8.48 -14.51
CA ASN A 459 15.92 -8.43 -15.89
C ASN A 459 15.52 -7.02 -16.37
N GLN A 460 15.35 -6.06 -15.46
CA GLN A 460 15.05 -4.66 -15.78
C GLN A 460 16.31 -3.81 -15.98
N ASN A 461 17.50 -4.36 -15.75
CA ASN A 461 18.75 -3.63 -15.91
C ASN A 461 18.90 -3.13 -17.37
N PRO A 462 18.85 -1.81 -17.63
CA PRO A 462 18.83 -1.29 -18.99
C PRO A 462 20.23 -1.20 -19.61
N PHE A 463 21.29 -1.30 -18.79
CA PHE A 463 22.65 -1.05 -19.24
C PHE A 463 23.21 -2.21 -20.04
N THR A 464 23.95 -1.92 -21.12
CA THR A 464 24.60 -2.96 -21.93
C THR A 464 26.01 -3.30 -21.45
N GLU A 465 26.75 -2.31 -20.94
CA GLU A 465 28.15 -2.44 -20.52
C GLU A 465 28.29 -3.22 -19.19
N PRO A 466 29.21 -4.21 -19.08
CA PRO A 466 29.34 -5.05 -17.88
C PRO A 466 29.64 -4.29 -16.58
N ALA A 467 30.47 -3.26 -16.65
CA ALA A 467 30.82 -2.45 -15.48
C ALA A 467 29.61 -1.68 -14.93
N ASP A 468 28.79 -1.13 -15.83
CA ASP A 468 27.59 -0.38 -15.47
C ASP A 468 26.47 -1.29 -14.99
N LYS A 469 26.31 -2.45 -15.63
CA LYS A 469 25.42 -3.52 -15.15
C LYS A 469 25.71 -3.88 -13.69
N GLN A 470 26.97 -4.08 -13.34
CA GLN A 470 27.37 -4.43 -11.98
C GLN A 470 27.09 -3.30 -10.98
N ILE A 471 27.34 -2.05 -11.37
CA ILE A 471 27.04 -0.89 -10.51
C ILE A 471 25.53 -0.80 -10.24
N TRP A 472 24.71 -0.94 -11.29
CA TRP A 472 23.25 -0.96 -11.17
C TRP A 472 22.79 -2.11 -10.26
N GLU A 473 23.30 -3.33 -10.46
CA GLU A 473 22.91 -4.50 -9.66
C GLU A 473 23.30 -4.35 -8.18
N ASN A 474 24.44 -3.73 -7.88
CA ASN A 474 24.84 -3.46 -6.49
C ASN A 474 23.85 -2.52 -5.78
N HIS A 475 23.33 -1.51 -6.47
CA HIS A 475 22.32 -0.61 -5.93
C HIS A 475 20.95 -1.29 -5.86
N ALA A 476 20.57 -2.06 -6.90
CA ALA A 476 19.34 -2.84 -6.93
C ALA A 476 19.27 -3.82 -5.75
N GLN A 477 20.35 -4.54 -5.45
CA GLN A 477 20.40 -5.47 -4.32
C GLN A 477 20.21 -4.76 -2.97
N LYS A 478 20.81 -3.58 -2.78
CA LYS A 478 20.59 -2.78 -1.56
C LYS A 478 19.16 -2.29 -1.47
N ALA A 479 18.60 -1.82 -2.58
CA ALA A 479 17.21 -1.39 -2.66
C ALA A 479 16.25 -2.54 -2.29
N ARG A 480 16.45 -3.75 -2.83
CA ARG A 480 15.69 -4.96 -2.48
C ARG A 480 15.77 -5.27 -0.98
N ASN A 481 16.97 -5.21 -0.39
CA ASN A 481 17.15 -5.47 1.05
C ASN A 481 16.39 -4.46 1.93
N TYR A 482 16.45 -3.17 1.60
CA TYR A 482 15.70 -2.14 2.32
C TYR A 482 14.19 -2.26 2.07
N LEU A 483 13.78 -2.59 0.86
CA LEU A 483 12.38 -2.83 0.52
C LEU A 483 11.81 -3.99 1.36
N GLN A 484 12.56 -5.09 1.48
CA GLN A 484 12.19 -6.23 2.31
C GLN A 484 11.98 -5.83 3.78
N GLN A 485 12.91 -5.06 4.36
CA GLN A 485 12.76 -4.52 5.73
C GLN A 485 11.52 -3.64 5.88
N SER A 486 11.21 -2.85 4.85
CA SER A 486 10.02 -2.01 4.81
C SER A 486 8.74 -2.84 4.74
N LYS A 487 8.70 -3.88 3.89
CA LYS A 487 7.58 -4.84 3.80
C LYS A 487 7.36 -5.56 5.12
N GLU A 488 8.42 -6.04 5.76
CA GLU A 488 8.32 -6.68 7.08
C GLU A 488 7.80 -5.74 8.16
N SER A 489 8.23 -4.47 8.13
CA SER A 489 7.76 -3.46 9.09
C SER A 489 6.28 -3.11 8.83
N PHE A 490 5.89 -3.01 7.56
CA PHE A 490 4.49 -2.83 7.16
C PHE A 490 3.63 -4.01 7.62
N ASN A 491 4.08 -5.24 7.35
CA ASN A 491 3.37 -6.45 7.75
C ASN A 491 3.25 -6.54 9.28
N LYS A 492 4.29 -6.21 10.07
CA LYS A 492 4.22 -6.18 11.54
C LYS A 492 3.34 -5.06 12.11
N ALA A 493 3.21 -3.95 11.38
CA ALA A 493 2.31 -2.89 11.78
C ALA A 493 0.86 -3.26 11.47
N TYR A 494 0.63 -4.11 10.48
CA TYR A 494 -0.70 -4.43 9.95
C TYR A 494 -1.27 -5.76 10.49
N LEU A 495 -0.42 -6.78 10.67
CA LEU A 495 -0.69 -8.13 11.17
C LEU A 495 -0.18 -8.28 12.61
#